data_AF-A0ABD5XUE4-F1
#
_entry.id   AF-A0ABD5XUE4-F1
#
_cell.length_a   1.000
_cell.length_b   1.000
_cell.length_c   1.000
_cell.angle_alpha   90.00
_cell.angle_beta   90.00
_cell.angle_gamma   90.00
#
_symmetry.space_group_name_H-M   'P 1'
#
loop_
_entity.id
_entity.type
_entity.pdbx_description
1 polymer ?
#
loop_
_entity_poly.entity_id
_entity_poly.type
_entity_poly.pdbx_seq_one_letter_code
_entity_poly.pdbx_strand_id
1 'polypeptide(L)' 'MTEQQGATSGSGQDRTETDPTVETFWSALNTGALLVVAGLVSVGVHSLRGDWPAGFDGWGAAAFVVVGVGLVGYSLAITR' A
#
# COMPACT_ATOMS: atom_id res chain seq x y z
N MET A 1 13.40 42.81 -35.49
CA MET A 1 14.74 43.02 -34.91
C MET A 1 14.58 42.75 -33.42
N THR A 2 14.88 41.52 -32.95
CA THR A 2 16.13 41.15 -32.21
C THR A 2 16.31 42.06 -31.00
N GLU A 3 16.36 41.65 -29.73
CA GLU A 3 16.94 40.52 -28.97
C GLU A 3 16.22 40.54 -27.58
N GLN A 4 16.24 39.59 -26.65
CA GLN A 4 17.34 38.78 -26.17
C GLN A 4 16.79 37.70 -25.21
N GLN A 5 17.27 36.46 -25.39
CA GLN A 5 17.18 35.40 -24.40
C GLN A 5 18.05 35.75 -23.19
N GLY A 6 17.61 35.39 -21.97
CA GLY A 6 18.50 35.46 -20.81
C GLY A 6 17.84 35.14 -19.48
N ALA A 7 18.10 33.93 -18.99
CA ALA A 7 18.08 33.50 -17.59
C ALA A 7 16.73 33.38 -16.88
N THR A 8 16.30 32.14 -16.66
CA THR A 8 16.47 31.53 -15.32
C THR A 8 16.42 30.02 -15.46
N SER A 9 17.56 29.37 -15.14
CA SER A 9 17.61 27.97 -14.79
C SER A 9 16.73 27.77 -13.55
N GLY A 10 15.46 27.46 -13.76
CA GLY A 10 14.58 26.94 -12.72
C GLY A 10 14.78 25.44 -12.62
N SER A 11 15.82 25.01 -11.91
CA SER A 11 15.91 23.66 -11.35
C SER A 11 14.81 23.49 -10.30
N GLY A 12 13.56 23.39 -10.75
CA GLY A 12 12.38 23.31 -9.92
C GLY A 12 11.78 21.93 -10.05
N GLN A 13 12.26 21.02 -9.19
CA GLN A 13 11.55 19.83 -8.72
C GLN A 13 10.37 19.39 -9.61
N ASP A 14 10.59 18.36 -10.42
CA ASP A 14 9.58 17.34 -10.69
C ASP A 14 9.14 16.76 -9.34
N ARG A 15 8.34 17.51 -8.58
CA ARG A 15 7.41 16.92 -7.64
C ARG A 15 6.38 16.29 -8.54
N THR A 16 6.51 14.98 -8.74
CA THR A 16 5.43 14.12 -9.21
C THR A 16 4.16 14.61 -8.55
N GLU A 17 3.28 15.20 -9.35
CA GLU A 17 1.92 15.54 -8.98
C GLU A 17 1.29 14.22 -8.57
N THR A 18 1.35 13.94 -7.27
CA THR A 18 0.93 12.66 -6.73
C THR A 18 -0.57 12.79 -6.64
N ASP A 19 -1.26 12.20 -7.61
CA ASP A 19 -2.71 12.24 -7.70
C ASP A 19 -3.30 11.95 -6.31
N PRO A 20 -4.06 12.88 -5.71
CA PRO A 20 -4.57 12.74 -4.34
C PRO A 20 -5.43 11.49 -4.16
N THR A 21 -5.99 10.96 -5.26
CA THR A 21 -6.74 9.72 -5.30
C THR A 21 -5.84 8.49 -5.05
N VAL A 22 -4.61 8.52 -5.57
CA VAL A 22 -3.61 7.45 -5.40
C VAL A 22 -3.06 7.44 -3.97
N GLU A 23 -2.80 8.60 -3.38
CA GLU A 23 -2.38 8.69 -1.97
C GLU A 23 -3.46 8.14 -1.02
N THR A 24 -4.73 8.44 -1.31
CA THR A 24 -5.86 7.92 -0.52
C THR A 24 -6.00 6.40 -0.69
N PHE A 25 -5.82 5.88 -1.90
CA PHE A 25 -5.88 4.45 -2.17
C PHE A 25 -4.81 3.67 -1.41
N TRP A 26 -3.58 4.17 -1.39
CA TRP A 26 -2.44 3.56 -0.69
C TRP A 26 -2.32 3.96 0.79
N SER A 27 -3.35 4.59 1.35
CA SER A 27 -3.41 4.88 2.78
C SER A 27 -3.18 3.63 3.62
N ALA A 28 -2.56 3.81 4.79
CA ALA A 28 -2.25 2.73 5.73
C ALA A 28 -3.50 1.93 6.14
N LEU A 29 -4.68 2.56 6.17
CA LEU A 29 -5.94 1.87 6.41
C LEU A 29 -6.28 0.87 5.29
N ASN A 30 -6.23 1.31 4.03
CA ASN A 30 -6.54 0.48 2.87
C ASN A 30 -5.50 -0.63 2.68
N THR A 31 -4.22 -0.29 2.82
CA THR A 31 -3.13 -1.26 2.80
C THR A 31 -3.31 -2.32 3.88
N GLY A 32 -3.68 -1.91 5.11
CA GLY A 32 -3.97 -2.82 6.20
C GLY A 32 -5.15 -3.75 5.91
N ALA A 33 -6.25 -3.20 5.39
CA ALA A 33 -7.43 -3.98 4.99
C ALA A 33 -7.09 -5.00 3.90
N LEU A 34 -6.30 -4.61 2.89
CA LEU A 34 -5.85 -5.51 1.83
C LEU A 34 -5.00 -6.66 2.38
N LEU A 35 -4.12 -6.40 3.34
CA LEU A 35 -3.31 -7.45 3.98
C LEU A 35 -4.17 -8.45 4.77
N VAL A 36 -5.18 -7.96 5.50
CA VAL A 36 -6.13 -8.85 6.20
C VAL A 36 -6.91 -9.71 5.20
N VAL A 37 -7.43 -9.11 4.13
CA VAL A 37 -8.15 -9.85 3.08
C VAL A 37 -7.26 -10.88 2.42
N ALA A 38 -6.00 -10.53 2.09
CA ALA A 38 -5.04 -11.46 1.52
C ALA A 38 -4.78 -12.66 2.44
N GLY A 39 -4.65 -12.42 3.75
CA GLY A 39 -4.52 -13.49 4.75
C GLY A 39 -5.75 -14.42 4.79
N LEU A 40 -6.96 -13.86 4.82
CA LEU A 40 -8.21 -14.63 4.82
C LEU A 40 -8.40 -15.44 3.54
N VAL A 41 -8.10 -14.84 2.38
CA VAL A 41 -8.15 -15.53 1.09
C VAL A 41 -7.14 -16.68 1.06
N SER A 42 -5.93 -16.48 1.60
CA SER A 42 -4.91 -17.54 1.70
C SER A 42 -5.40 -18.74 2.51
N VAL A 43 -6.02 -18.50 3.67
CA VAL A 43 -6.64 -19.56 4.50
C VAL A 43 -7.82 -20.23 3.78
N GLY A 44 -8.64 -19.45 3.07
CA GLY A 44 -9.76 -19.98 2.27
C GLY A 44 -9.29 -20.89 1.14
N VAL A 45 -8.24 -20.49 0.41
CA VAL A 45 -7.63 -21.31 -0.64
C VAL A 45 -7.05 -22.60 -0.08
N HIS A 46 -6.34 -22.53 1.06
CA HIS A 46 -5.83 -23.72 1.74
C HIS A 46 -6.96 -24.67 2.15
N SER A 47 -8.06 -24.15 2.70
CA SER A 47 -9.21 -24.96 3.11
C SER A 47 -9.88 -25.69 1.94
N LEU A 48 -9.82 -25.12 0.72
CA LEU A 48 -10.41 -25.71 -0.48
C LEU A 48 -9.47 -26.66 -1.22
N ARG A 49 -8.15 -26.40 -1.20
CA ARG A 49 -7.17 -27.14 -2.00
C ARG A 49 -6.28 -28.08 -1.19
N GLY A 50 -6.25 -27.96 0.14
CA GLY A 50 -5.35 -28.70 1.03
C GLY A 50 -3.90 -28.19 1.01
N ASP A 51 -3.52 -27.38 0.03
CA ASP A 51 -2.18 -26.81 -0.13
C ASP A 51 -2.19 -25.29 0.11
N TRP A 52 -1.12 -24.77 0.72
CA TRP A 52 -0.98 -23.33 0.92
C TRP A 52 -0.58 -22.61 -0.37
N PRO A 53 -1.23 -21.48 -0.71
CA PRO A 53 -0.85 -20.70 -1.87
C PRO A 53 0.56 -20.09 -1.69
N ALA A 54 1.35 -20.14 -2.77
CA ALA A 54 2.71 -19.59 -2.86
C ALA A 54 3.80 -20.26 -2.00
N GLY A 55 3.57 -21.49 -1.51
CA GLY A 55 4.61 -22.27 -0.83
C GLY A 55 5.00 -21.76 0.56
N PHE A 56 4.27 -20.77 1.08
CA PHE A 56 4.36 -20.37 2.48
C PHE A 56 3.51 -21.32 3.31
N ASP A 57 4.09 -21.96 4.32
CA ASP A 57 3.30 -22.61 5.37
C ASP A 57 2.36 -21.58 6.02
N GLY A 58 1.34 -22.05 6.77
CA GLY A 58 0.30 -21.20 7.37
C GLY A 58 0.79 -19.98 8.18
N TRP A 59 2.07 -19.98 8.58
CA TRP A 59 2.79 -18.82 9.13
C TRP A 59 2.73 -17.56 8.24
N GLY A 60 2.81 -17.71 6.92
CA GLY A 60 2.72 -16.58 5.99
C GLY A 60 1.35 -15.91 6.07
N ALA A 61 0.28 -16.70 6.06
CA ALA A 61 -1.08 -16.17 6.19
C ALA A 61 -1.31 -15.49 7.54
N ALA A 62 -0.79 -16.06 8.64
CA ALA A 62 -0.86 -15.44 9.96
C ALA A 62 -0.12 -14.08 10.00
N ALA A 63 1.06 -13.99 9.39
CA ALA A 63 1.82 -12.75 9.31
C ALA A 63 1.05 -11.65 8.56
N PHE A 64 0.43 -11.98 7.42
CA PHE A 64 -0.41 -11.03 6.67
C PHE A 64 -1.58 -10.50 7.50
N VAL A 65 -2.27 -11.37 8.23
CA VAL A 65 -3.38 -10.95 9.12
C VAL A 65 -2.88 -10.08 10.26
N VAL A 66 -1.81 -10.48 10.96
CA VAL A 66 -1.27 -9.73 12.11
C VAL A 66 -0.80 -8.34 11.69
N VAL A 67 -0.02 -8.26 10.60
CA VAL A 67 0.45 -6.97 10.07
C VAL A 67 -0.72 -6.12 9.60
N GLY A 68 -1.69 -6.71 8.87
CA GLY A 68 -2.88 -6.00 8.40
C GLY A 68 -3.73 -5.42 9.54
N VAL A 69 -4.04 -6.22 10.56
CA VAL A 69 -4.78 -5.78 11.75
C VAL A 69 -4.01 -4.70 12.50
N GLY A 70 -2.69 -4.86 12.65
CA GLY A 70 -1.82 -3.86 13.27
C GLY A 70 -1.86 -2.53 12.53
N LEU A 71 -1.79 -2.55 11.19
CA LEU A 71 -1.85 -1.35 10.35
C LEU A 71 -3.20 -0.65 10.45
N VAL A 72 -4.30 -1.40 10.36
CA VAL A 72 -5.66 -0.87 10.53
C VAL A 72 -5.85 -0.25 11.91
N GLY A 73 -5.43 -0.96 12.97
CA GLY A 73 -5.51 -0.48 14.34
C GLY A 73 -4.69 0.77 14.58
N TYR A 74 -3.45 0.82 14.06
CA TYR A 74 -2.57 1.99 14.14
C TYR A 74 -3.17 3.20 13.41
N SER A 75 -3.67 3.03 12.19
CA SER A 75 -4.36 4.10 11.46
C SER A 75 -5.57 4.64 12.22
N LEU A 76 -6.40 3.77 12.80
CA LEU A 76 -7.54 4.19 13.61
C LEU A 76 -7.11 4.90 14.91
N ALA A 77 -5.99 4.48 15.52
CA ALA A 77 -5.47 5.08 16.74
C ALA A 77 -4.91 6.49 16.52
N ILE A 78 -4.29 6.77 15.38
CA ILE A 78 -3.73 8.09 15.05
C ILE A 78 -4.80 9.06 14.51
N THR A 79 -5.87 8.53 13.93
CA THR A 79 -6.97 9.35 13.39
C THR A 79 -7.91 9.87 14.49
N ARG A 80 -7.75 9.42 15.74
CA ARG A 80 -8.46 9.93 16.93
C ARG A 80 -7.65 10.99 17.67
#